data_AF-A0A2X2UPF7-F1
#
_entry.id   AF-A0A2X2UPF7-F1
#
_cell.length_a   1.000
_cell.length_b   1.000
_cell.length_c   1.000
_cell.angle_alpha   90.00
_cell.angle_beta   90.00
_cell.angle_gamma   90.00
#
_symmetry.space_group_name_H-M   'P 1'
#
loop_
_entity.id
_entity.type
_entity.pdbx_description
1 polymer ?
#
loop_
_entity_poly.entity_id
_entity_poly.type
_entity_poly.pdbx_seq_one_letter_code
_entity_poly.pdbx_strand_id
1 'polypeptide(L)' 'MNEDYPCDETIRRRHHWLMANFSRTEGYCRQAMSLLRNPGLAGAAILETIRKSCDRWLPAVLRMVYNSGGFLVSV' A
#
# COMPACT_ATOMS: atom_id res chain seq x y z
N MET A 1 23.06 -22.02 2.11
CA MET A 1 21.64 -22.03 1.72
C MET A 1 21.08 -20.64 1.98
N ASN A 2 20.51 -19.98 0.97
CA ASN A 2 19.89 -18.67 1.15
C ASN A 2 18.39 -18.92 1.46
N GLU A 3 18.09 -19.17 2.73
CA GLU A 3 16.76 -19.55 3.24
C GLU A 3 15.86 -18.34 3.55
N ASP A 4 16.12 -17.17 2.97
CA ASP A 4 15.33 -15.96 3.26
C ASP A 4 14.32 -15.61 2.15
N TYR A 5 14.10 -16.52 1.19
CA TYR A 5 13.10 -16.34 0.15
C TYR A 5 11.82 -17.13 0.46
N PRO A 6 10.65 -16.48 0.60
CA PRO A 6 9.39 -17.19 0.82
C PRO A 6 9.10 -18.13 -0.35
N CYS A 7 8.45 -19.26 -0.08
CA CYS A 7 8.02 -20.18 -1.14
C CYS A 7 7.00 -19.53 -2.09
N ASP A 8 6.89 -20.06 -3.30
CA ASP A 8 6.02 -19.52 -4.37
C ASP A 8 4.57 -19.32 -3.91
N GLU A 9 4.04 -20.26 -3.13
CA GLU A 9 2.67 -20.17 -2.59
C GLU A 9 2.52 -18.99 -1.62
N THR A 10 3.55 -18.72 -0.81
CA THR A 10 3.56 -17.54 0.08
C THR A 10 3.61 -16.24 -0.73
N ILE A 11 4.39 -16.20 -1.81
CA ILE A 11 4.46 -15.04 -2.70
C ILE A 11 3.11 -14.81 -3.39
N ARG A 12 2.49 -15.89 -3.88
CA ARG A 12 1.17 -15.84 -4.54
C ARG A 12 0.09 -15.32 -3.60
N ARG A 13 0.06 -15.79 -2.35
CA ARG A 13 -0.87 -15.29 -1.32
C ARG A 13 -0.64 -13.82 -1.01
N ARG A 14 0.61 -13.39 -0.82
CA ARG A 14 0.96 -11.98 -0.58
C ARG A 14 0.55 -11.09 -1.76
N HIS A 15 0.77 -11.56 -2.99
CA HIS A 15 0.37 -10.83 -4.19
C HIS A 15 -1.15 -10.75 -4.32
N HIS A 16 -1.86 -11.85 -4.10
CA HIS A 16 -3.32 -11.88 -4.11
C HIS A 16 -3.90 -10.91 -3.07
N TRP A 17 -3.35 -10.93 -1.85
CA TRP A 17 -3.70 -10.00 -0.79
C TRP A 17 -3.48 -8.54 -1.17
N LEU A 18 -2.34 -8.23 -1.79
CA LEU A 18 -2.03 -6.88 -2.24
C LEU A 18 -3.03 -6.42 -3.31
N MET A 19 -3.34 -7.27 -4.29
CA MET A 19 -4.30 -6.95 -5.34
C MET A 19 -5.71 -6.74 -4.80
N ALA A 20 -6.18 -7.59 -3.88
CA ALA A 20 -7.49 -7.45 -3.24
C ALA A 20 -7.63 -6.15 -2.42
N ASN A 21 -6.52 -5.59 -1.96
CA ASN A 21 -6.46 -4.38 -1.14
C ASN A 21 -5.97 -3.14 -1.89
N PHE A 22 -5.59 -3.26 -3.16
CA PHE A 22 -4.96 -2.18 -3.90
C PHE A 22 -5.85 -0.92 -3.95
N SER A 23 -7.09 -1.06 -4.40
CA SER A 23 -8.03 0.08 -4.50
C SER A 23 -8.38 0.70 -3.15
N ARG A 24 -8.51 -0.10 -2.08
CA ARG A 24 -8.76 0.41 -0.73
C ARG A 24 -7.58 1.23 -0.23
N THR A 25 -6.38 0.67 -0.39
CA THR A 25 -5.12 1.31 -0.01
C THR A 25 -4.94 2.62 -0.76
N GLU A 26 -5.24 2.65 -2.05
CA GLU A 26 -5.19 3.88 -2.85
C GLU A 26 -6.17 4.95 -2.34
N GLY A 27 -7.39 4.53 -2.01
CA GLY A 27 -8.41 5.39 -1.42
C GLY A 27 -7.96 6.00 -0.08
N TYR A 28 -7.37 5.20 0.80
CA TYR A 28 -6.84 5.69 2.08
C TYR A 28 -5.67 6.65 1.89
N CYS A 29 -4.73 6.33 1.00
CA CYS A 29 -3.65 7.26 0.66
C CYS A 29 -4.19 8.59 0.13
N ARG A 30 -5.22 8.55 -0.73
CA ARG A 30 -5.86 9.76 -1.26
C ARG A 30 -6.54 10.58 -0.17
N GLN A 31 -7.25 9.92 0.73
CA GLN A 31 -7.87 10.59 1.89
C GLN A 31 -6.81 11.25 2.77
N ALA A 32 -5.73 10.54 3.11
CA ALA A 32 -4.64 11.08 3.91
C ALA A 32 -3.97 12.29 3.24
N MET A 33 -3.68 12.22 1.93
CA MET A 33 -3.10 13.35 1.19
C MET A 33 -4.03 14.55 1.07
N SER A 34 -5.35 14.29 0.97
CA SER A 34 -6.37 15.35 0.97
C SER A 34 -6.38 16.12 2.29
N LEU A 35 -6.26 15.43 3.44
CA LEU A 35 -6.17 16.07 4.76
C LEU A 35 -4.91 16.93 4.90
N LEU A 36 -3.82 16.55 4.22
CA LEU A 36 -2.57 17.33 4.19
C LEU A 36 -2.63 18.55 3.24
N ARG A 37 -3.80 18.85 2.64
CA ARG A 37 -4.00 19.94 1.66
C ARG A 37 -2.93 19.94 0.56
N ASN A 38 -2.52 18.76 0.10
CA ASN A 38 -1.57 18.62 -0.99
C ASN A 38 -2.29 18.16 -2.28
N PRO A 39 -2.92 19.09 -3.03
CA PRO A 39 -3.81 18.78 -4.15
C PRO A 39 -3.09 18.21 -5.38
N GLY A 40 -1.75 18.29 -5.44
CA GLY A 40 -0.95 17.81 -6.58
C GLY A 40 -1.04 16.30 -6.84
N LEU A 41 -1.58 15.53 -5.90
CA LEU A 41 -1.72 14.07 -5.97
C LEU A 41 -3.16 13.59 -6.23
N ALA A 42 -4.13 14.49 -6.38
CA ALA A 42 -5.55 14.12 -6.53
C ALA A 42 -5.87 13.32 -7.82
N GLY A 43 -5.02 13.44 -8.85
CA GLY A 43 -5.16 12.70 -10.11
C GLY A 43 -4.05 11.68 -10.41
N ALA A 44 -3.05 11.55 -9.54
CA ALA A 44 -1.94 10.62 -9.73
C ALA A 44 -2.24 9.26 -9.08
N ALA A 45 -1.65 8.19 -9.61
CA ALA A 45 -1.62 6.88 -8.94
C ALA A 45 -0.73 6.99 -7.70
N ILE A 46 -1.31 7.41 -6.57
CA ILE A 46 -0.57 7.79 -5.34
C ILE A 46 0.32 6.65 -4.87
N LEU A 47 -0.19 5.42 -4.92
CA LEU A 47 0.59 4.24 -4.56
C LEU A 47 1.82 4.04 -5.43
N GLU A 48 1.69 4.22 -6.75
CA GLU A 48 2.81 4.10 -7.67
C GLU A 48 3.85 5.21 -7.45
N THR A 49 3.40 6.43 -7.12
CA THR A 49 4.31 7.51 -6.72
C THR A 49 5.08 7.14 -5.45
N ILE A 50 4.38 6.71 -4.39
CA ILE A 50 5.03 6.32 -3.12
C ILE A 50 5.99 5.13 -3.35
N ARG A 51 5.58 4.15 -4.18
CA ARG A 51 6.41 3.00 -4.55
C ARG A 51 7.70 3.40 -5.26
N LYS A 52 7.66 4.39 -6.15
CA LYS A 52 8.86 4.89 -6.85
C LYS A 52 9.75 5.76 -5.96
N SER A 53 9.17 6.40 -4.94
CA SER A 53 9.90 7.33 -4.06
C SER A 53 10.43 6.69 -2.77
N CYS A 54 10.03 5.47 -2.43
CA CYS A 54 10.40 4.84 -1.16
C CYS A 54 10.64 3.33 -1.29
N ASP A 55 11.84 2.85 -0.95
CA ASP A 55 12.15 1.41 -0.94
C ASP A 55 11.25 0.62 0.03
N ARG A 56 10.87 1.26 1.14
CA ARG A 56 9.97 0.68 2.15
C ARG A 56 8.54 1.22 2.01
N TRP A 57 8.09 1.42 0.78
CA TRP A 57 6.77 1.99 0.47
C TRP A 57 5.62 1.20 1.10
N LEU A 58 5.67 -0.14 1.07
CA LEU A 58 4.57 -0.97 1.55
C LEU A 58 4.37 -0.80 3.07
N PRO A 59 5.40 -0.96 3.94
CA PRO A 59 5.27 -0.63 5.35
C PRO A 59 4.80 0.81 5.64
N ALA A 60 5.29 1.80 4.87
CA ALA A 60 4.89 3.19 5.05
C ALA A 60 3.40 3.40 4.77
N VAL A 61 2.91 2.84 3.67
CA VAL A 61 1.50 2.87 3.27
C VAL A 61 0.62 2.14 4.30
N LEU A 62 1.03 0.96 4.75
CA LEU A 62 0.28 0.23 5.78
C LEU A 62 0.15 1.04 7.06
N ARG A 63 1.24 1.69 7.49
CA ARG A 63 1.23 2.58 8.66
C ARG A 63 0.28 3.76 8.45
N MET A 64 0.24 4.35 7.26
CA MET A 64 -0.72 5.41 6.94
C MET A 64 -2.16 4.92 7.08
N VAL A 65 -2.49 3.76 6.49
CA VAL A 65 -3.83 3.16 6.55
C VAL A 65 -4.25 2.92 8.01
N TYR A 66 -3.38 2.30 8.81
CA TYR A 66 -3.70 2.04 10.22
C TYR A 66 -3.83 3.33 11.05
N ASN A 67 -2.94 4.30 10.84
CA ASN A 67 -2.99 5.58 11.55
C ASN A 67 -4.23 6.41 11.20
N SER A 68 -4.83 6.21 10.01
CA SER A 68 -6.08 6.86 9.62
C SER A 68 -7.33 6.08 10.07
N GLY A 69 -7.19 4.98 10.82
CA GLY A 69 -8.29 4.11 11.20
C GLY A 69 -8.85 3.26 10.05
N GLY A 70 -8.12 3.16 8.94
CA GLY A 70 -8.48 2.32 7.80
C GLY A 70 -8.21 0.84 8.08
N PHE A 71 -8.85 -0.03 7.31
CA PHE A 71 -8.67 -1.47 7.42
C PHE A 71 -8.51 -2.13 6.06
N LEU A 72 -7.69 -3.18 6.02
CA LEU A 72 -7.47 -4.01 4.86
C LEU A 72 -8.15 -5.36 5.07
N VAL A 73 -8.66 -5.95 3.99
CA VAL A 73 -9.35 -7.23 4.05
C VAL A 73 -8.33 -8.36 4.12
N SER A 74 -8.60 -9.33 4.99
CA SER A 74 -7.92 -10.62 4.94
C SER A 74 -8.56 -11.45 3.84
N VAL A 75 -7.78 -11.81 2.83
CA VAL A 75 -8.16 -12.74 1.74
C VAL A 75 -7.41 -14.05 1.85
#